data_AF-A0A4U3AQT5-F1
#
_entry.id   AF-A0A4U3AQT5-F1
#
_cell.length_a   1.000
_cell.length_b   1.000
_cell.length_c   1.000
_cell.angle_alpha   90.00
_cell.angle_beta   90.00
_cell.angle_gamma   90.00
#
_symmetry.space_group_name_H-M   'P 1'
#
loop_
_entity.id
_entity.type
_entity.pdbx_description
1 polymer ?
#
loop_
_entity_poly.entity_id
_entity_poly.type
_entity_poly.pdbx_seq_one_letter_code
_entity_poly.pdbx_strand_id
1 'polypeptide(L)'
;MSDISEKFWDASVEELKKGYVFEAEAEEYICLACGEAFIKGVIYQDNQVLYEAEKFVQLHVQNEHTSMFEYLLNLDKKYTGLTDLQKKMVQFFHMGLNDKEIVKEMDGGSTSTIRN
;
A
#
# COMPACT_ATOMS: atom_id res chain seq x y z
N MET A 1 -10.72 9.40 19.24
CA MET A 1 -10.41 9.29 17.81
C MET A 1 -8.90 9.27 17.71
N SER A 2 -8.32 8.07 17.67
CA SER A 2 -6.87 7.94 17.46
C SER A 2 -6.54 8.54 16.09
N ASP A 3 -5.48 9.32 16.04
CA ASP A 3 -5.00 9.93 14.80
C ASP A 3 -4.66 8.82 13.80
N ILE A 4 -5.11 8.93 12.55
CA ILE A 4 -4.83 7.92 11.53
C ILE A 4 -3.32 7.68 11.36
N SER A 5 -2.49 8.72 11.59
CA SER A 5 -1.04 8.56 11.57
C SER A 5 -0.56 7.62 12.67
N GLU A 6 -1.15 7.67 13.88
CA GLU A 6 -0.77 6.77 14.99
C GLU A 6 -1.09 5.33 14.61
N LYS A 7 -2.31 5.06 14.13
CA LYS A 7 -2.72 3.73 13.66
C LYS A 7 -1.83 3.20 12.55
N PHE A 8 -1.40 4.07 11.63
CA PHE A 8 -0.48 3.71 10.56
C PHE A 8 0.88 3.27 11.08
N TRP A 9 1.45 3.99 12.07
CA TRP A 9 2.77 3.67 12.61
C TRP A 9 2.78 2.49 13.58
N ASP A 10 1.66 2.22 14.24
CA ASP A 10 1.49 1.08 15.15
C ASP A 10 1.10 -0.22 14.42
N ALA A 11 0.65 -0.13 13.16
CA ALA A 11 0.26 -1.27 12.36
C ALA A 11 1.43 -2.24 12.13
N SER A 12 1.13 -3.54 12.22
CA SER A 12 2.07 -4.58 11.84
C SER A 12 2.40 -4.53 10.34
N VAL A 13 3.51 -5.16 9.95
CA VAL A 13 3.89 -5.28 8.53
C VAL A 13 2.81 -5.96 7.71
N GLU A 14 2.09 -6.94 8.29
CA GLU A 14 0.99 -7.61 7.59
C GLU A 14 -0.21 -6.68 7.37
N GLU A 15 -0.53 -5.84 8.34
CA GLU A 15 -1.59 -4.83 8.24
C GLU A 15 -1.22 -3.73 7.26
N LEU A 16 0.03 -3.24 7.28
CA LEU A 16 0.53 -2.29 6.29
C LEU A 16 0.47 -2.84 4.86
N LYS A 17 0.80 -4.13 4.68
CA LYS A 17 0.69 -4.79 3.37
C LYS A 17 -0.76 -4.91 2.89
N LYS A 18 -1.71 -5.16 3.81
CA LYS A 18 -3.15 -5.23 3.48
C LYS A 18 -3.79 -3.85 3.31
N GLY A 19 -3.30 -2.84 4.02
CA GLY A 19 -3.74 -1.44 3.95
C GLY A 19 -4.87 -1.07 4.90
N TYR A 20 -5.21 -1.95 5.84
CA TYR A 20 -6.26 -1.70 6.83
C TYR A 20 -5.99 -2.47 8.12
N VAL A 21 -6.59 -1.99 9.20
CA VAL A 21 -6.60 -2.63 10.52
C VAL A 21 -8.04 -2.92 10.95
N PHE A 22 -8.22 -3.89 11.84
CA PHE A 22 -9.53 -4.16 12.45
C PHE A 22 -9.52 -3.69 13.91
N GLU A 23 -10.39 -2.73 14.23
CA GLU A 23 -10.60 -2.26 15.60
C GLU A 23 -11.72 -3.06 16.25
N ALA A 24 -11.35 -3.98 17.15
CA ALA A 24 -12.30 -4.92 17.74
C ALA A 24 -13.31 -4.26 18.69
N GLU A 25 -12.96 -3.16 19.36
CA GLU A 25 -13.85 -2.46 20.29
C GLU A 25 -15.00 -1.73 19.58
N ALA A 26 -14.72 -1.14 18.42
CA ALA A 26 -15.70 -0.46 17.58
C ALA A 26 -16.29 -1.35 16.48
N GLU A 27 -15.80 -2.59 16.36
CA GLU A 27 -16.16 -3.55 15.31
C GLU A 27 -16.02 -2.96 13.90
N GLU A 28 -14.93 -2.25 13.60
CA GLU A 28 -14.72 -1.57 12.32
C GLU A 28 -13.38 -1.90 11.66
N TYR A 29 -13.38 -1.91 10.33
CA TYR A 29 -12.17 -1.98 9.53
C TYR A 29 -11.77 -0.57 9.11
N ILE A 30 -10.55 -0.15 9.44
CA ILE A 30 -10.06 1.21 9.19
C ILE A 30 -8.98 1.16 8.12
N CYS A 31 -9.16 1.89 7.03
CA CYS A 31 -8.14 2.06 6.01
C CYS A 31 -6.96 2.85 6.57
N LEU A 32 -5.75 2.31 6.46
CA LEU A 32 -4.53 2.95 6.96
C LEU A 32 -4.08 4.15 6.11
N ALA A 33 -4.55 4.27 4.88
CA ALA A 33 -4.14 5.33 3.96
C ALA A 33 -4.99 6.62 4.09
N CYS A 34 -6.30 6.49 4.28
CA CYS A 34 -7.23 7.64 4.37
C CYS A 34 -7.97 7.75 5.72
N GLY A 35 -7.98 6.69 6.52
CA GLY A 35 -8.72 6.64 7.78
C GLY A 35 -10.22 6.36 7.66
N GLU A 36 -10.73 6.05 6.47
CA GLU A 36 -12.13 5.62 6.32
C GLU A 36 -12.39 4.31 7.07
N ALA A 37 -13.53 4.26 7.75
CA ALA A 37 -13.93 3.15 8.60
C ALA A 37 -15.17 2.42 8.03
N PHE A 38 -15.12 1.10 8.08
CA PHE A 38 -16.16 0.21 7.58
C PHE A 38 -16.65 -0.72 8.69
N ILE A 39 -17.90 -0.57 9.12
CA ILE A 39 -18.47 -1.27 10.26
C ILE A 39 -18.74 -2.73 9.89
N LYS A 40 -18.22 -3.64 10.69
CA LYS A 40 -18.44 -5.08 10.55
C LYS A 40 -19.93 -5.41 10.72
N GLY A 41 -20.44 -6.28 9.86
CA GLY A 41 -21.86 -6.63 9.80
C GLY A 41 -22.70 -5.68 8.94
N VAL A 42 -22.16 -4.54 8.52
CA VAL A 42 -22.76 -3.73 7.45
C VAL A 42 -22.34 -4.27 6.09
N ILE A 43 -23.30 -4.28 5.16
CA ILE A 43 -23.08 -4.65 3.77
C ILE A 43 -22.93 -3.38 2.94
N TYR A 44 -21.84 -3.32 2.19
CA TYR A 44 -21.49 -2.20 1.32
C TYR A 44 -21.70 -2.59 -0.14
N GLN A 45 -22.05 -1.62 -0.98
CA GLN A 45 -22.33 -1.85 -2.39
C GLN A 45 -21.31 -1.15 -3.27
N ASP A 46 -20.71 -1.88 -4.21
CA ASP A 46 -19.89 -1.34 -5.29
C ASP A 46 -20.29 -1.99 -6.61
N ASN A 47 -20.52 -1.19 -7.66
CA ASN A 47 -20.86 -1.68 -9.00
C ASN A 47 -21.95 -2.77 -9.04
N GLN A 48 -23.02 -2.60 -8.24
CA GLN A 48 -24.15 -3.53 -8.09
C GLN A 48 -23.84 -4.83 -7.34
N VAL A 49 -22.61 -5.04 -6.88
CA VAL A 49 -22.22 -6.16 -6.04
C VAL A 49 -22.25 -5.73 -4.57
N LEU A 50 -22.75 -6.61 -3.72
CA LEU A 50 -22.79 -6.43 -2.27
C LEU A 50 -21.60 -7.15 -1.63
N TYR A 51 -20.91 -6.46 -0.73
CA TYR A 51 -19.70 -6.92 -0.05
C TYR A 51 -19.84 -6.78 1.45
N GLU A 52 -19.29 -7.74 2.19
CA GLU A 52 -19.05 -7.58 3.61
C GLU A 52 -17.96 -6.52 3.85
N ALA A 53 -18.02 -5.85 5.01
CA ALA A 53 -17.10 -4.77 5.38
C ALA A 53 -15.61 -5.10 5.16
N GLU A 54 -15.17 -6.31 5.52
CA GLU A 54 -13.79 -6.75 5.31
C GLU A 54 -13.41 -6.80 3.83
N LYS A 55 -14.31 -7.31 2.98
CA LYS A 55 -14.06 -7.37 1.55
C LYS A 55 -14.12 -5.98 0.93
N PHE A 56 -15.00 -5.14 1.44
CA PHE A 56 -15.15 -3.77 0.96
C PHE A 56 -13.92 -2.92 1.27
N VAL A 57 -13.35 -2.99 2.47
CA VAL A 57 -12.11 -2.24 2.78
C VAL A 57 -10.94 -2.68 1.91
N GLN A 58 -10.83 -3.97 1.56
CA GLN A 58 -9.82 -4.46 0.61
C GLN A 58 -10.00 -3.83 -0.77
N LEU A 59 -11.25 -3.72 -1.25
CA LEU A 59 -11.57 -3.08 -2.53
C LEU A 59 -11.31 -1.57 -2.47
N HIS A 60 -11.68 -0.91 -1.38
CA HIS A 60 -11.42 0.50 -1.14
C HIS A 60 -9.92 0.80 -1.24
N VAL A 61 -9.06 0.03 -0.56
CA VAL A 61 -7.60 0.18 -0.65
C VAL A 61 -7.09 0.03 -2.09
N GLN A 62 -7.63 -0.92 -2.85
CA GLN A 62 -7.22 -1.14 -4.25
C GLN A 62 -7.70 -0.01 -5.18
N ASN A 63 -8.93 0.47 -4.99
CA ASN A 63 -9.56 1.43 -5.89
C ASN A 63 -9.12 2.88 -5.60
N GLU A 64 -9.10 3.28 -4.33
CA GLU A 64 -8.83 4.67 -3.91
C GLU A 64 -7.34 4.94 -3.70
N HIS A 65 -6.54 3.90 -3.44
CA HIS A 65 -5.11 4.04 -3.17
C HIS A 65 -4.22 3.25 -4.13
N THR A 66 -4.81 2.69 -5.21
CA THR A 66 -4.14 1.87 -6.25
C THR A 66 -3.59 0.56 -5.69
N SER A 67 -2.59 0.63 -4.80
CA SER A 67 -2.09 -0.48 -4.01
C SER A 67 -1.34 0.06 -2.79
N MET A 68 -1.29 -0.72 -1.72
CA MET A 68 -0.44 -0.37 -0.58
C MET A 68 1.04 -0.33 -0.93
N PHE A 69 1.48 -1.10 -1.91
CA PHE A 69 2.86 -1.03 -2.38
C PHE A 69 3.17 0.37 -2.94
N GLU A 70 2.37 0.85 -3.89
CA GLU A 70 2.54 2.19 -4.46
C GLU A 70 2.35 3.29 -3.40
N TYR A 71 1.38 3.13 -2.50
CA TYR A 71 1.17 4.07 -1.40
C TYR A 71 2.43 4.20 -0.52
N LEU A 72 2.96 3.07 -0.03
CA LEU A 72 4.15 3.04 0.82
C LEU A 72 5.38 3.58 0.11
N LEU A 73 5.55 3.24 -1.16
CA LEU A 73 6.71 3.67 -1.94
C LEU A 73 6.70 5.18 -2.23
N ASN A 74 5.52 5.77 -2.36
CA ASN A 74 5.34 7.19 -2.61
C ASN A 74 5.33 8.06 -1.34
N LEU A 75 5.43 7.46 -0.14
CA LEU A 75 5.64 8.22 1.09
C LEU A 75 6.89 9.10 1.01
N ASP A 76 6.87 10.19 1.77
CA ASP A 76 7.98 11.14 1.84
C ASP A 76 9.30 10.45 2.19
N LYS A 77 10.41 10.96 1.64
CA LYS A 77 11.76 10.42 1.88
C LYS A 77 12.11 10.37 3.37
N LYS A 78 11.57 11.26 4.20
CA LYS A 78 11.76 11.23 5.66
C LYS A 78 11.24 9.95 6.32
N TYR A 79 10.29 9.28 5.67
CA TYR A 79 9.66 8.05 6.15
C TYR A 79 10.27 6.80 5.50
N THR A 80 10.48 6.84 4.18
CA THR A 80 10.99 5.67 3.43
C THR A 80 12.51 5.56 3.46
N GLY A 81 13.23 6.68 3.62
CA GLY A 81 14.68 6.74 3.44
C GLY A 81 15.15 6.57 1.98
N LEU A 82 14.22 6.34 1.04
CA LEU A 82 14.54 5.99 -0.34
C LEU A 82 14.75 7.25 -1.20
N THR A 83 15.81 7.24 -2.00
CA THR A 83 15.99 8.20 -3.11
C THR A 83 15.04 7.88 -4.27
N ASP A 84 14.80 8.84 -5.16
CA ASP A 84 13.95 8.62 -6.34
C ASP A 84 14.46 7.47 -7.22
N LEU A 85 15.79 7.30 -7.29
CA LEU A 85 16.40 6.18 -8.00
C LEU A 85 16.05 4.84 -7.34
N GLN A 86 16.17 4.75 -6.01
CA GLN A 86 15.83 3.54 -5.27
C GLN A 86 14.33 3.23 -5.35
N LYS A 87 13.45 4.25 -5.34
CA LYS A 87 12.01 4.06 -5.55
C LYS A 87 11.71 3.41 -6.90
N LYS A 88 12.30 3.94 -7.99
CA LYS A 88 12.15 3.35 -9.33
C LYS A 88 12.67 1.91 -9.39
N MET A 89 13.80 1.64 -8.76
CA MET A 89 14.36 0.28 -8.68
C MET A 89 13.40 -0.69 -8.00
N VAL A 90 12.82 -0.30 -6.86
CA VAL A 90 11.82 -1.10 -6.14
C VAL A 90 10.56 -1.32 -6.98
N GLN A 91 10.09 -0.32 -7.74
CA GLN A 91 9.00 -0.51 -8.72
C GLN A 91 9.36 -1.54 -9.78
N PHE A 92 10.55 -1.46 -10.36
CA PHE A 92 10.96 -2.40 -11.40
C PHE A 92 11.07 -3.84 -10.89
N PHE A 93 11.58 -4.03 -9.68
CA PHE A 93 11.60 -5.36 -9.04
C PHE A 93 10.19 -5.88 -8.77
N HIS A 94 9.27 -5.02 -8.34
CA HIS A 94 7.86 -5.38 -8.17
C HIS A 94 7.21 -5.79 -9.51
N MET A 95 7.56 -5.13 -10.61
CA MET A 95 7.11 -5.50 -11.96
C MET A 95 7.74 -6.81 -12.48
N GLY A 96 8.73 -7.38 -11.78
CA GLY A 96 9.40 -8.62 -12.16
C GLY A 96 10.46 -8.46 -13.26
N LEU A 97 10.92 -7.23 -13.52
CA LEU A 97 11.95 -6.96 -14.52
C LEU A 97 13.30 -7.55 -14.08
N ASN A 98 14.03 -8.13 -15.02
CA ASN A 98 15.39 -8.60 -14.77
C ASN A 98 16.43 -7.47 -14.97
N ASP A 99 17.64 -7.65 -14.46
CA ASP A 99 18.70 -6.62 -14.48
C ASP A 99 18.95 -6.00 -15.87
N LYS A 100 18.84 -6.78 -16.96
CA LYS A 100 19.06 -6.27 -18.31
C LYS A 100 17.92 -5.37 -18.77
N GLU A 101 16.69 -5.71 -18.38
CA GLU A 101 15.51 -4.89 -18.67
C GLU A 101 15.55 -3.60 -17.86
N ILE A 102 15.97 -3.65 -16.60
CA ILE A 102 16.12 -2.46 -15.75
C ILE A 102 17.17 -1.50 -16.31
N VAL A 103 18.34 -2.01 -16.72
CA VAL A 103 19.39 -1.17 -17.36
C VAL A 103 18.85 -0.47 -18.62
N LYS A 104 17.99 -1.15 -19.39
CA LYS A 104 17.38 -0.59 -20.59
C LYS A 104 16.35 0.51 -20.25
N GLU A 105 15.52 0.29 -19.24
CA GLU A 105 14.52 1.29 -18.78
C GLU A 105 15.16 2.52 -18.12
N MET A 106 16.35 2.37 -17.53
CA MET A 106 17.09 3.46 -16.89
C MET A 106 17.96 4.28 -17.87
N ASP A 107 17.99 3.92 -19.15
CA ASP A 107 18.84 4.53 -20.20
C ASP A 107 20.33 4.63 -19.81
N GLY A 108 20.82 3.70 -18.97
CA GLY A 108 22.18 3.71 -18.48
C GLY A 108 22.42 2.90 -17.20
N GLY A 109 23.72 2.64 -16.92
CA GLY A 109 24.17 1.81 -15.80
C GLY A 109 24.71 0.44 -16.24
N SER A 110 25.14 -0.36 -15.27
CA SER A 110 25.56 -1.74 -15.48
C SER A 110 24.67 -2.68 -14.66
N THR A 111 24.56 -3.95 -15.03
CA THR A 111 23.86 -4.95 -14.20
C THR A 111 24.45 -5.02 -12.78
N SER A 112 25.75 -4.74 -12.62
CA SER A 112 26.38 -4.58 -11.31
C SER A 112 25.87 -3.36 -10.54
N THR A 113 25.59 -2.24 -11.21
CA THR A 113 25.01 -1.03 -10.58
C THR A 113 23.58 -1.26 -10.11
N ILE A 114 22.83 -2.14 -10.77
CA ILE A 114 21.46 -2.49 -10.38
C ILE A 114 21.45 -3.36 -9.11
N ARG A 115 22.46 -4.22 -8.94
CA ARG A 115 22.53 -5.16 -7.82
C ARG A 115 23.16 -4.61 -6.54
N ASN A 116 23.90 -3.49 -6.62
CA ASN A 116 24.61 -2.88 -5.49
C ASN A 116 23.90 -1.61 -5.04
#